data_AF-A0A151IBP1-F1
#
_entry.id   AF-A0A151IBP1-F1
#
_cell.length_a   1.000
_cell.length_b   1.000
_cell.length_c   1.000
_cell.angle_alpha   90.00
_cell.angle_beta   90.00
_cell.angle_gamma   90.00
#
_symmetry.space_group_name_H-M   'P 1'
#
loop_
_entity.id
_entity.type
_entity.pdbx_description
1 polymer ?
#
loop_
_entity_poly.entity_id
_entity_poly.type
_entity_poly.pdbx_seq_one_letter_code
_entity_poly.pdbx_strand_id
1 'polypeptide(L)' 'MGLKNDLFKKETESVLIEMVRQRPILWDVRQPEYRRTDLKRMHWDQIAESLGSKFTGISTYLIYF' A
#
# COMPACT_ATOMS: atom_id res chain seq x y z
N MET A 1 -2.42 28.78 8.97
CA MET A 1 -3.17 27.60 8.51
C MET A 1 -2.28 26.84 7.52
N GLY A 2 -2.14 25.51 7.67
CA GLY A 2 -1.72 24.64 6.55
C GLY A 2 -0.39 23.87 6.62
N LEU A 3 0.23 23.62 7.79
CA LEU A 3 1.47 22.83 7.89
C LEU A 3 1.15 21.32 8.00
N LYS A 4 0.71 20.68 6.89
CA LYS A 4 0.33 19.24 6.91
C LYS A 4 0.76 18.42 5.70
N ASN A 5 1.52 18.95 4.73
CA ASN A 5 1.77 18.23 3.47
C ASN A 5 3.24 17.84 3.21
N ASP A 6 4.20 18.35 3.98
CA ASP A 6 5.63 18.11 3.71
C ASP A 6 6.21 16.81 4.29
N LEU A 7 5.38 15.93 4.85
CA LEU A 7 5.86 14.68 5.47
C LEU A 7 5.81 13.47 4.53
N PHE A 8 5.05 13.53 3.43
CA PHE A 8 5.22 12.60 2.33
C PHE A 8 6.40 13.08 1.49
N LYS A 9 7.60 12.57 1.78
CA LYS A 9 8.76 12.79 0.91
C LYS A 9 8.35 12.39 -0.51
N LYS A 10 8.53 13.27 -1.49
CA LYS A 10 8.31 13.00 -2.93
C LYS A 10 8.85 11.64 -3.40
N GLU A 11 9.95 11.21 -2.79
CA GLU A 11 10.57 9.90 -3.00
C GLU A 11 9.63 8.75 -2.62
N THR A 12 8.99 8.81 -1.45
CA THR A 12 8.01 7.81 -0.99
C THR A 12 6.77 7.76 -1.88
N GLU A 13 6.31 8.92 -2.35
CA GLU A 13 5.18 9.00 -3.29
C GLU A 13 5.52 8.35 -4.63
N SER A 14 6.71 8.63 -5.17
CA SER A 14 7.18 8.05 -6.44
C SER A 14 7.31 6.52 -6.36
N VAL A 15 7.88 6.02 -5.26
CA VAL A 15 8.02 4.58 -5.01
C VAL A 15 6.64 3.92 -4.84
N LEU A 16 5.71 4.56 -4.12
CA LEU A 16 4.34 4.08 -3.98
C LEU A 16 3.62 3.99 -5.33
N ILE A 17 3.71 5.04 -6.16
CA ILE A 17 3.10 5.06 -7.49
C ILE A 17 3.67 3.93 -8.36
N GLU A 18 4.99 3.72 -8.33
CA GLU A 18 5.62 2.65 -9.11
C GLU A 18 5.14 1.26 -8.65
N MET A 19 5.08 1.01 -7.35
CA MET A 19 4.59 -0.26 -6.80
C MET A 19 3.12 -0.53 -7.12
N VAL A 20 2.27 0.49 -7.05
CA VAL A 20 0.84 0.36 -7.44
C VAL A 20 0.74 0.12 -8.94
N ARG A 21 1.53 0.83 -9.75
CA ARG A 21 1.53 0.67 -11.22
C ARG A 21 1.93 -0.73 -11.64
N GLN A 22 2.90 -1.35 -10.98
CA GLN A 22 3.33 -2.73 -11.25
C GLN A 22 2.28 -3.79 -10.87
N ARG A 23 1.24 -3.42 -10.11
CA ARG A 23 0.21 -4.34 -9.61
C ARG A 23 -1.15 -4.00 -10.22
N PRO A 24 -1.46 -4.48 -11.44
CA PRO A 24 -2.73 -4.18 -12.11
C PRO A 24 -3.95 -4.62 -11.30
N ILE A 25 -3.85 -5.62 -10.43
CA ILE A 25 -4.93 -6.01 -9.50
C ILE A 25 -5.47 -4.86 -8.62
N LEU A 26 -4.65 -3.84 -8.36
CA LEU A 26 -5.03 -2.70 -7.52
C LEU A 26 -5.86 -1.65 -8.28
N TRP A 27 -5.58 -1.44 -9.57
CA TRP A 27 -6.15 -0.34 -10.34
C TRP A 27 -6.87 -0.76 -11.63
N ASP A 28 -6.52 -1.90 -12.21
CA ASP A 28 -7.09 -2.42 -13.45
C ASP A 28 -8.39 -3.18 -13.18
N VAL A 29 -9.51 -2.55 -13.49
CA VAL A 29 -10.86 -3.11 -13.37
C VAL A 29 -11.12 -4.30 -14.31
N ARG A 30 -10.26 -4.50 -15.32
CA ARG A 30 -10.38 -5.60 -16.28
C ARG A 30 -9.81 -6.90 -15.72
N GLN A 31 -9.02 -6.84 -14.66
CA GLN A 31 -8.50 -8.03 -14.02
C GLN A 31 -9.63 -8.77 -13.28
N PRO A 32 -9.80 -10.08 -13.49
CA PRO A 32 -10.80 -10.86 -12.76
C PRO A 32 -10.56 -10.83 -11.24
N GLU A 33 -9.30 -10.69 -10.82
CA GLU A 33 -8.89 -10.54 -9.43
C GLU A 33 -9.17 -9.15 -8.85
N TYR A 34 -9.52 -8.15 -9.65
CA TYR A 34 -9.87 -6.82 -9.14
C TYR A 34 -11.08 -6.88 -8.19
N ARG A 35 -12.00 -7.84 -8.39
CA ARG A 35 -13.13 -8.05 -7.48
C ARG A 35 -12.73 -8.76 -6.18
N ARG A 36 -11.54 -9.37 -6.12
CA ARG A 36 -11.03 -10.04 -4.93
C ARG A 36 -10.39 -9.04 -3.99
N THR A 37 -11.20 -8.52 -3.08
CA THR A 37 -10.78 -7.56 -2.05
C THR A 37 -9.69 -8.12 -1.15
N ASP A 38 -9.66 -9.44 -0.92
CA ASP A 38 -8.64 -10.11 -0.11
C ASP A 38 -7.24 -10.01 -0.73
N LEU A 39 -7.15 -10.23 -2.06
CA LEU A 39 -5.89 -10.10 -2.79
C LEU A 39 -5.44 -8.64 -2.84
N LYS A 40 -6.37 -7.70 -3.03
CA LYS A 40 -6.06 -6.26 -2.96
C LYS A 40 -5.46 -5.88 -1.60
N ARG A 41 -6.05 -6.36 -0.50
CA ARG A 41 -5.53 -6.13 0.85
C ARG A 41 -4.11 -6.68 0.99
N MET A 42 -3.90 -7.93 0.59
CA MET A 42 -2.57 -8.56 0.63
C MET A 42 -1.52 -7.75 -0.16
N HIS A 43 -1.89 -7.23 -1.34
CA HIS A 43 -0.99 -6.39 -2.13
C HIS A 43 -0.73 -5.02 -1.49
N TRP A 44 -1.72 -4.41 -0.83
CA TRP A 44 -1.50 -3.18 -0.08
C TRP A 44 -0.60 -3.41 1.14
N ASP A 45 -0.77 -4.51 1.85
CA ASP A 45 0.07 -4.89 3.00
C ASP A 45 1.54 -5.06 2.56
N GLN A 46 1.78 -5.75 1.44
CA GLN A 46 3.12 -5.89 0.86
C GLN A 46 3.74 -4.55 0.43
N ILE A 47 2.95 -3.64 -0.14
CA ILE A 47 3.40 -2.28 -0.50
C ILE A 47 3.78 -1.52 0.77
N ALA A 48 2.95 -1.60 1.82
CA ALA A 48 3.20 -0.95 3.10
C ALA A 48 4.47 -1.50 3.79
N GLU A 49 4.69 -2.82 3.74
CA GLU A 49 5.92 -3.46 4.23
C GLU A 49 7.15 -2.98 3.45
N SER A 50 7.04 -2.88 2.12
CA SER A 50 8.12 -2.40 1.25
C SER A 50 8.46 -0.92 1.45
N LEU A 51 7.47 -0.08 1.81
CA LEU A 51 7.68 1.33 2.17
C LEU A 51 8.24 1.51 3.59
N GLY A 52 8.25 0.46 4.39
CA GLY A 52 8.85 0.42 5.72
C GLY A 52 7.90 0.75 6.87
N SER A 53 8.42 0.61 8.09
CA SER A 53 7.69 0.59 9.37
C SER A 53 6.83 1.83 9.70
N LYS A 54 6.88 2.89 8.87
CA LYS A 54 6.02 4.07 8.98
C LYS A 54 4.65 3.89 8.32
N PHE A 55 4.51 2.91 7.43
CA PHE A 55 3.27 2.60 6.69
C PHE A 55 2.65 1.27 7.09
N THR A 56 3.41 0.39 7.73
CA THR A 56 2.85 -0.77 8.44
C THR A 56 2.15 -0.25 9.68
N GLY A 57 0.86 0.09 9.56
CA GLY A 57 0.01 0.19 10.74
C GLY A 57 0.15 -1.14 11.47
N ILE A 58 0.71 -1.11 12.67
CA ILE A 58 0.96 -2.30 13.50
C ILE A 58 -0.35 -3.07 13.57
N SER A 59 -0.48 -4.10 12.74
CA SER A 59 -1.54 -5.09 12.85
C SER A 59 -1.07 -6.02 13.95
N THR A 60 -1.39 -5.64 15.19
CA THR A 60 -1.16 -6.41 16.42
C THR A 60 -1.83 -7.78 16.44
N TYR A 61 -2.32 -8.28 15.31
CA TYR A 61 -2.99 -9.57 15.17
C TYR A 61 -2.03 -10.75 14.89
N LEU A 62 -0.71 -10.52 14.75
CA LEU A 62 0.30 -11.59 14.63
C LEU A 62 1.10 -11.82 15.92
N ILE A 63 0.52 -11.57 17.10
CA ILE A 63 1.08 -12.00 18.41
C ILE A 63 0.20 -13.05 19.09
N TYR A 64 -0.58 -13.82 18.33
CA TYR A 64 -1.24 -15.03 18.83
C TYR A 64 -0.83 -16.20 17.94
N PHE A 65 0.31 -16.80 18.31
CA PHE A 65 0.74 -18.13 17.89
C PHE A 65 0.07 -19.17 18.80
#